data_AF-A0A2W7JVJ2-F1
#
_entry.id   AF-A0A2W7JVJ2-F1
#
_cell.length_a   1.000
_cell.length_b   1.000
_cell.length_c   1.000
_cell.angle_alpha   90.00
_cell.angle_beta   90.00
_cell.angle_gamma   90.00
#
_symmetry.space_group_name_H-M   'P 1'
#
loop_
_entity.id
_entity.type
_entity.pdbx_description
1 polymer ?
#
loop_
_entity_poly.entity_id
_entity_poly.type
_entity_poly.pdbx_seq_one_letter_code
_entity_poly.pdbx_strand_id
1 'polypeptide(L)'
;MVIAAGRDLVLPDGLLEGLDEILTVTRLRLPSELRRSLACTNIIENMNGTIRRICRNVKRWRDAAMALRWRAVAMIEAAKGFRRLKAHTRLPSLRAALLAHQACAVGAELDRVSEAA
;
A
#
# COMPACT_ATOMS: atom_id res chain seq x y z
N MET A 1 5.54 -24.67 15.16
CA MET A 1 6.51 -25.07 16.18
C MET A 1 7.89 -24.92 15.57
N VAL A 2 8.71 -24.08 16.20
CA VAL A 2 10.18 -23.95 16.05
C VAL A 2 10.70 -23.51 14.67
N ILE A 3 11.19 -22.27 14.61
CA ILE A 3 12.65 -22.06 14.65
C ILE A 3 12.94 -21.02 15.73
N ALA A 4 13.83 -21.42 16.65
CA ALA A 4 14.26 -20.69 17.82
C ALA A 4 15.46 -19.79 17.50
N ALA A 5 15.60 -18.76 18.33
CA ALA A 5 16.85 -18.21 18.85
C ALA A 5 18.02 -17.98 17.87
N GLY A 6 18.16 -16.71 17.49
CA GLY A 6 19.43 -16.10 17.08
C GLY A 6 19.37 -14.65 17.49
N ARG A 7 19.90 -14.34 18.68
CA ARG A 7 20.31 -12.99 19.06
C ARG A 7 21.38 -12.54 18.04
N ASP A 8 21.38 -11.26 17.69
CA ASP A 8 22.38 -10.59 16.82
C ASP A 8 22.13 -10.60 15.30
N LEU A 9 20.92 -10.27 14.87
CA LEU A 9 20.77 -9.50 13.63
C LEU A 9 20.14 -8.15 13.97
N VAL A 10 20.96 -7.10 13.92
CA VAL A 10 20.49 -5.75 13.58
C VAL A 10 19.89 -5.89 12.18
N LEU A 11 18.61 -6.27 12.16
CA LEU A 11 17.83 -6.32 10.94
C LEU A 11 17.69 -4.85 10.52
N PRO A 12 18.15 -4.46 9.32
CA PRO A 12 18.13 -3.06 8.91
C PRO A 12 16.71 -2.52 9.08
N ASP A 13 16.59 -1.33 9.66
CA ASP A 13 15.30 -0.75 10.08
C ASP A 13 14.25 -0.79 8.95
N GLY A 14 14.70 -0.71 7.69
CA GLY A 14 13.85 -0.82 6.50
C GLY A 14 13.20 -2.20 6.25
N LEU A 15 13.75 -3.31 6.77
CA LEU A 15 13.10 -4.63 6.67
C LEU A 15 11.99 -4.77 7.70
N LEU A 16 12.19 -4.25 8.91
CA LEU A 16 11.15 -4.21 9.94
C LEU A 16 10.04 -3.23 9.56
N GLU A 17 10.40 -2.07 8.98
CA GLU A 17 9.46 -1.10 8.42
C GLU A 17 8.65 -1.70 7.26
N GLY A 18 9.32 -2.33 6.29
CA GLY A 18 8.65 -3.01 5.19
C GLY A 18 7.78 -4.20 5.64
N LEU A 19 8.17 -4.92 6.69
CA LEU A 19 7.35 -5.96 7.30
C LEU A 19 6.15 -5.39 8.06
N ASP A 20 6.31 -4.23 8.72
CA ASP A 20 5.21 -3.59 9.43
C ASP A 20 4.16 -3.03 8.46
N GLU A 21 4.60 -2.50 7.31
CA GLU A 21 3.74 -2.10 6.19
C GLU A 21 3.04 -3.31 5.52
N ILE A 22 3.71 -4.46 5.42
CA ILE A 22 3.12 -5.71 4.89
C ILE A 22 2.11 -6.31 5.88
N LEU A 23 2.36 -6.18 7.19
CA LEU A 23 1.52 -6.76 8.24
C LEU A 23 0.44 -5.81 8.76
N THR A 24 0.38 -4.55 8.31
CA THR A 24 -0.59 -3.56 8.80
C THR A 24 -2.03 -4.01 8.58
N VAL A 25 -2.32 -4.70 7.47
CA VAL A 25 -3.64 -5.28 7.19
C VAL A 25 -4.03 -6.35 8.24
N THR A 26 -3.06 -7.06 8.80
CA THR A 26 -3.24 -8.02 9.89
C THR A 26 -3.37 -7.32 11.25
N ARG A 27 -2.65 -6.21 11.47
CA ARG A 27 -2.66 -5.42 12.73
C ARG A 27 -3.91 -4.55 12.88
N LEU A 28 -4.49 -4.04 11.78
CA LEU A 28 -5.68 -3.17 11.77
C LEU A 28 -7.00 -3.86 12.18
N ARG A 29 -6.95 -5.12 12.67
CA ARG A 29 -8.11 -5.94 13.13
C ARG A 29 -9.31 -5.83 12.19
N LEU A 30 -9.06 -5.86 10.88
CA LEU A 30 -10.09 -5.70 9.88
C LEU A 30 -10.97 -6.96 9.77
N PRO A 31 -12.25 -6.80 9.37
CA PRO A 31 -13.11 -7.92 9.03
C PRO A 31 -12.46 -8.88 8.02
N SER A 32 -12.63 -10.19 8.21
CA SER A 32 -11.93 -11.24 7.46
C SER A 32 -12.12 -11.15 5.93
N GLU A 33 -13.28 -10.68 5.47
CA GLU A 33 -13.62 -10.45 4.06
C GLU A 33 -12.82 -9.29 3.45
N LEU A 34 -12.62 -8.23 4.22
CA LEU A 34 -11.84 -7.07 3.81
C LEU A 34 -10.35 -7.41 3.82
N ARG A 35 -9.88 -8.12 4.85
CA ARG A 35 -8.51 -8.64 4.92
C ARG A 35 -8.18 -9.54 3.75
N ARG A 36 -9.06 -10.47 3.35
CA ARG A 36 -8.83 -11.35 2.19
C ARG A 36 -8.73 -10.57 0.89
N SER A 37 -9.55 -9.52 0.73
CA SER A 37 -9.53 -8.71 -0.49
C SER A 37 -8.33 -7.76 -0.54
N LEU A 38 -7.86 -7.27 0.61
CA LEU A 38 -6.69 -6.40 0.73
C LEU A 38 -5.36 -7.17 0.76
N ALA A 39 -5.35 -8.41 1.24
CA ALA A 39 -4.17 -9.28 1.22
C ALA A 39 -3.82 -9.75 -0.20
N CYS A 40 -4.78 -9.71 -1.13
CA CYS A 40 -4.51 -10.01 -2.53
C CYS A 40 -4.06 -8.73 -3.27
N THR A 41 -2.84 -8.74 -3.80
CA THR A 41 -2.27 -7.69 -4.65
C THR A 41 -2.94 -7.57 -6.02
N ASN A 42 -3.88 -8.47 -6.35
CA ASN A 42 -4.60 -8.57 -7.63
C ASN A 42 -5.12 -7.23 -8.17
N ILE A 43 -5.64 -6.34 -7.31
CA ILE A 43 -6.19 -5.04 -7.73
C ILE A 43 -5.06 -4.15 -8.28
N ILE A 44 -3.95 -4.09 -7.55
CA ILE A 44 -2.79 -3.27 -7.89
C ILE A 44 -2.07 -3.86 -9.11
N GLU A 45 -1.96 -5.19 -9.18
CA GLU A 45 -1.36 -5.90 -10.31
C GLU A 45 -2.14 -5.71 -11.60
N ASN A 46 -3.47 -5.84 -11.56
CA ASN A 46 -4.32 -5.63 -12.73
C ASN A 46 -4.25 -4.19 -13.25
N MET A 47 -4.22 -3.20 -12.33
CA MET A 47 -4.02 -1.79 -12.67
C MET A 47 -2.65 -1.57 -13.33
N ASN A 48 -1.58 -2.03 -12.69
CA ASN A 48 -0.22 -1.87 -13.19
C ASN A 48 0.00 -2.62 -14.51
N GLY A 49 -0.69 -3.76 -14.72
CA GLY A 49 -0.71 -4.46 -16.00
C GLY A 49 -1.31 -3.61 -17.12
N THR A 50 -2.42 -2.92 -16.86
CA THR A 50 -3.03 -1.98 -17.82
C THR A 50 -2.13 -0.78 -18.09
N ILE A 51 -1.51 -0.19 -17.06
CA ILE A 51 -0.52 0.88 -17.22
C ILE A 51 0.62 0.44 -18.12
N ARG A 52 1.21 -0.74 -17.88
CA ARG A 52 2.26 -1.29 -18.75
C ARG A 52 1.78 -1.50 -20.18
N ARG A 53 0.57 -2.03 -20.37
CA ARG A 53 -0.02 -2.26 -21.71
C ARG A 53 -0.22 -0.96 -22.49
N ILE A 54 -0.58 0.14 -21.83
CA ILE A 54 -0.79 1.43 -22.49
C ILE A 54 0.56 2.12 -22.74
N CYS A 55 1.42 2.17 -21.72
CA CYS A 55 2.71 2.84 -21.81
C CYS A 55 3.69 2.15 -22.78
N ARG A 56 3.57 0.84 -23.07
CA ARG A 56 4.47 0.14 -24.03
C ARG A 56 4.43 0.72 -25.45
N ASN A 57 3.33 1.39 -25.80
CA ASN A 57 3.12 1.98 -27.12
C ASN A 57 3.71 3.40 -27.22
N VAL A 58 4.05 4.03 -26.08
CA VAL A 58 4.67 5.34 -26.06
C VAL A 58 6.15 5.19 -26.39
N LYS A 59 6.54 5.63 -27.59
CA LYS A 59 7.92 5.50 -28.10
C LYS A 59 8.81 6.71 -27.80
N ARG A 60 8.21 7.88 -27.53
CA ARG A 60 8.92 9.13 -27.28
C ARG A 60 8.36 9.81 -26.04
N TRP A 61 9.15 9.80 -24.98
CA TRP A 61 8.86 10.51 -23.74
C TRP A 61 9.51 11.89 -23.80
N ARG A 62 8.77 12.94 -23.41
CA ARG A 62 9.26 14.33 -23.47
C ARG A 62 9.70 14.84 -22.11
N ASP A 63 8.90 14.58 -21.09
CA ASP A 63 9.11 15.06 -19.73
C ASP A 63 8.36 14.15 -18.71
N ALA A 64 8.62 14.40 -17.42
CA ALA A 64 7.94 13.70 -16.33
C ALA A 64 6.43 13.99 -16.30
N ALA A 65 6.01 15.19 -16.72
CA ALA A 65 4.60 15.57 -16.79
C ALA A 65 3.82 14.72 -17.81
N MET A 66 4.44 14.36 -18.93
CA MET A 66 3.91 13.44 -19.93
C MET A 66 3.76 12.04 -19.36
N ALA A 67 4.75 11.56 -18.59
CA ALA A 67 4.65 10.28 -17.90
C ALA A 67 3.47 10.23 -16.92
N LEU A 68 3.27 11.30 -16.15
CA LEU A 68 2.12 11.42 -15.24
C LEU A 68 0.79 11.44 -16.00
N ARG A 69 0.68 12.17 -17.11
CA ARG A 69 -0.52 12.20 -17.95
C ARG A 69 -0.86 10.82 -18.53
N TRP A 70 0.12 10.12 -19.08
CA TRP A 70 -0.09 8.75 -19.59
C TRP A 70 -0.48 7.78 -18.49
N ARG A 71 0.11 7.90 -17.29
CA ARG A 71 -0.28 7.10 -16.13
C ARG A 71 -1.71 7.40 -15.70
N ALA A 72 -2.12 8.66 -15.66
CA ALA A 72 -3.48 9.07 -15.34
C ALA A 72 -4.49 8.51 -16.35
N VAL A 73 -4.22 8.64 -17.66
CA VAL A 73 -5.05 8.05 -18.73
C VAL A 73 -5.16 6.54 -18.56
N ALA A 74 -4.04 5.87 -18.29
CA ALA A 74 -4.03 4.43 -18.10
C ALA A 74 -4.78 3.97 -16.83
N MET A 75 -4.76 4.77 -15.76
CA MET A 75 -5.55 4.52 -14.55
C MET A 75 -7.05 4.70 -14.83
N ILE A 76 -7.45 5.72 -15.59
CA ILE A 76 -8.85 5.91 -16.01
C ILE A 76 -9.32 4.72 -16.86
N GLU A 77 -8.47 4.23 -17.76
CA GLU A 77 -8.79 3.06 -18.59
C GLU A 77 -8.90 1.77 -17.76
N ALA A 78 -7.98 1.56 -16.82
CA ALA A 78 -8.02 0.42 -15.90
C ALA A 78 -9.29 0.44 -15.03
N ALA A 79 -9.73 1.63 -14.59
CA ALA A 79 -10.90 1.80 -13.73
C ALA A 79 -12.20 1.28 -14.36
N LYS A 80 -12.32 1.30 -15.70
CA LYS A 80 -13.48 0.75 -16.43
C LYS A 80 -13.66 -0.76 -16.19
N GLY A 81 -12.57 -1.48 -15.93
CA GLY A 81 -12.60 -2.92 -15.67
C GLY A 81 -12.76 -3.29 -14.19
N PHE A 82 -12.80 -2.31 -13.29
CA PHE A 82 -12.90 -2.57 -11.86
C PHE A 82 -14.33 -2.90 -11.45
N ARG A 83 -14.45 -3.90 -10.58
CA ARG A 83 -15.68 -4.25 -9.89
C ARG A 83 -15.65 -3.68 -8.48
N ARG A 84 -16.84 -3.44 -7.91
CA ARG A 84 -16.95 -3.03 -6.50
C ARG A 84 -16.24 -4.04 -5.61
N LEU A 85 -15.44 -3.54 -4.67
CA LEU A 85 -14.76 -4.38 -3.70
C LEU A 85 -15.80 -5.17 -2.87
N LYS A 86 -15.54 -6.45 -2.64
CA LYS A 86 -16.30 -7.23 -1.66
C LYS A 86 -16.10 -6.59 -0.27
N ALA A 87 -17.18 -6.44 0.49
CA ALA A 87 -17.19 -5.72 1.77
C ALA A 87 -16.85 -4.20 1.68
N HIS A 88 -17.13 -3.53 0.55
CA HIS A 88 -16.96 -2.07 0.42
C HIS A 88 -17.75 -1.26 1.48
N THR A 89 -18.83 -1.81 2.02
CA THR A 89 -19.61 -1.22 3.14
C THR A 89 -18.79 -1.09 4.43
N ARG A 90 -17.70 -1.84 4.57
CA ARG A 90 -16.78 -1.79 5.71
C ARG A 90 -15.55 -0.91 5.46
N LEU A 91 -15.48 -0.19 4.33
CA LEU A 91 -14.42 0.77 4.06
C LEU A 91 -14.39 1.97 5.02
N PRO A 92 -15.53 2.50 5.53
CA PRO A 92 -15.49 3.56 6.53
C PRO A 92 -14.80 3.14 7.83
N SER A 93 -14.98 1.89 8.28
CA SER A 93 -14.30 1.39 9.47
C SER A 93 -12.79 1.21 9.23
N LEU A 94 -12.40 0.81 8.02
CA LEU A 94 -10.98 0.82 7.61
C LEU A 94 -10.42 2.25 7.63
N ARG A 95 -11.16 3.23 7.09
CA ARG A 95 -10.72 4.64 7.09
C ARG A 95 -10.50 5.15 8.51
N ALA A 96 -11.42 4.86 9.43
CA ALA A 96 -11.27 5.25 10.84
C ALA A 96 -10.03 4.60 11.48
N ALA A 97 -9.81 3.31 11.23
CA ALA A 97 -8.64 2.59 11.73
C ALA A 97 -7.32 3.15 11.16
N LEU A 98 -7.30 3.50 9.87
CA LEU A 98 -6.14 4.11 9.22
C LEU A 98 -5.85 5.52 9.74
N LEU A 99 -6.88 6.34 9.96
CA LEU A 99 -6.71 7.67 10.53
C LEU A 99 -6.18 7.61 11.97
N ALA A 100 -6.69 6.67 12.78
CA ALA A 100 -6.16 6.42 14.12
C ALA A 100 -4.71 5.93 14.08
N HIS A 101 -4.38 5.05 13.12
CA HIS A 101 -3.01 4.58 12.91
C HIS A 101 -2.06 5.70 12.48
N GLN A 102 -2.49 6.58 11.57
CA GLN A 102 -1.70 7.74 11.12
C GLN A 102 -1.50 8.75 12.25
N ALA A 103 -2.53 9.05 13.05
CA ALA A 103 -2.39 9.94 14.20
C ALA A 103 -1.38 9.41 15.23
N CYS A 104 -1.37 8.09 15.45
CA CYS A 104 -0.40 7.43 16.33
C CYS A 104 1.02 7.43 15.73
N ALA A 105 1.14 7.17 14.42
CA ALA A 105 2.42 7.15 13.71
C ALA A 105 3.07 8.54 13.63
N VAL A 106 2.29 9.59 13.34
CA VAL A 106 2.76 10.97 13.29
C VAL A 106 3.16 11.46 14.68
N GLY A 107 2.46 11.06 15.75
CA GLY A 107 2.88 11.31 17.12
C GLY A 107 4.25 10.70 17.43
N ALA A 108 4.45 9.43 17.07
CA ALA A 108 5.73 8.73 17.26
C ALA A 108 6.87 9.25 16.38
N GLU A 109 6.57 9.92 15.27
CA GLU A 109 7.57 10.56 14.40
C GLU A 109 7.96 11.95 14.92
N LEU A 110 7.00 12.71 15.44
CA LEU A 110 7.27 14.00 16.10
C LEU A 110 8.08 13.83 17.40
N ASP A 111 7.80 12.80 18.20
CA ASP A 111 8.57 12.49 19.42
C ASP A 111 10.02 12.08 19.09
N ARG A 112 10.22 11.30 18.02
CA ARG A 112 11.58 10.92 17.56
C ARG A 112 12.37 12.10 17.01
N VAL A 113 11.72 13.04 16.32
CA VAL A 113 12.36 14.28 15.85
C VAL A 113 12.67 15.22 17.02
N SER A 114 11.84 15.22 18.07
CA SER A 114 12.07 15.99 19.30
C SER A 114 13.19 15.43 20.17
N GLU A 115 13.38 14.12 20.22
CA GLU A 115 14.47 13.49 21.00
C GLU A 115 15.83 13.52 20.26
N ALA A 116 15.81 13.76 18.95
CA ALA A 116 17.01 13.87 18.11
C ALA A 116 17.54 15.31 17.93
N ALA A 117 16.88 16.31 18.52
CA ALA A 117 17.25 17.73 18.48
C ALA A 117 17.77 18.21 19.85
#